data_AF-A0A354V552-F1
#
_entry.id   AF-A0A354V552-F1
#
_cell.length_a   1.000
_cell.length_b   1.000
_cell.length_c   1.000
_cell.angle_alpha   90.00
_cell.angle_beta   90.00
_cell.angle_gamma   90.00
#
_symmetry.space_group_name_H-M   'P 1'
#
loop_
_entity.id
_entity.type
_entity.pdbx_description
1 polymer ?
#
loop_
_entity_poly.entity_id
_entity_poly.type
_entity_poly.pdbx_seq_one_letter_code
_entity_poly.pdbx_strand_id
1 'polypeptide(L)'
;MSSELQPLRVHYETAAALPPSGSVALHARRRGDAVVWAPALASLVALAAVLLWFPLLRATQPAAIAYNEGWNTYWQQAVASGHLLYGSPPGWTIENYPPLSFHLIGFLGGLFGDTNMAGRGVSLVSLALVCVLAGGITERFSGSRLAGWYAALCPLVWVGVFSANRIAMNDPQFLGMVFELSGFYVYLRRPTAIPALAGSALLFALAVFTKHNLIAGPIAVAAHMLLTRDWRGFAVWAGAGIVVAAAGLAATMAFDGRFFLEHLLSARAADYATGLDINRGYARLFAPAIVMGGLWSARHLASGPCRLLALAWIAATALGVILVFGHGVDKNILFEAMVFNGIVVAVAVHRIRGEINESFDGSRRPLIVVAG
;
A
#
# COMPACT_ATOMS: atom_id res chain seq x y z
N MET A 1 -37.19 44.48 10.79
CA MET A 1 -36.31 43.89 9.77
C MET A 1 -35.55 42.74 10.42
N SER A 2 -36.15 41.55 10.40
CA SER A 2 -35.64 40.32 11.00
C SER A 2 -35.86 39.21 9.98
N SER A 3 -34.82 38.89 9.21
CA SER A 3 -34.83 37.80 8.24
C SER A 3 -34.48 36.49 8.93
N GLU A 4 -35.49 35.69 9.23
CA GLU A 4 -35.34 34.30 9.66
C GLU A 4 -34.74 33.46 8.52
N LEU A 5 -33.63 32.79 8.82
CA LEU A 5 -33.05 31.75 7.98
C LEU A 5 -33.89 30.48 8.10
N GLN A 6 -34.58 30.10 7.03
CA GLN A 6 -35.19 28.77 6.92
C GLN A 6 -34.11 27.69 6.77
N PRO A 7 -34.19 26.58 7.53
CA PRO A 7 -33.32 25.44 7.32
C PRO A 7 -33.77 24.62 6.10
N LEU A 8 -32.82 24.31 5.21
CA LEU A 8 -32.98 23.36 4.10
C LEU A 8 -33.42 22.00 4.66
N ARG A 9 -34.69 21.64 4.47
CA ARG A 9 -35.19 20.28 4.69
C ARG A 9 -34.82 19.43 3.47
N VAL A 10 -33.97 18.43 3.69
CA VAL A 10 -33.75 17.34 2.73
C VAL A 10 -34.99 16.47 2.76
N HIS A 11 -35.77 16.51 1.68
CA HIS A 11 -36.87 15.56 1.46
C HIS A 11 -36.27 14.18 1.17
N TYR A 12 -36.50 13.23 2.07
CA TYR A 12 -36.39 11.81 1.75
C TYR A 12 -37.66 11.43 0.97
N GLU A 13 -37.54 11.32 -0.35
CA GLU A 13 -38.57 10.68 -1.15
C GLU A 13 -38.72 9.22 -0.69
N THR A 14 -39.90 8.91 -0.19
CA THR A 14 -40.40 7.56 0.05
C THR A 14 -40.22 6.71 -1.21
N ALA A 15 -39.57 5.55 -1.04
CA ALA A 15 -39.33 4.56 -2.07
C ALA A 15 -40.62 4.14 -2.77
N ALA A 16 -40.87 4.68 -3.95
CA ALA A 16 -41.82 4.12 -4.90
C ALA A 16 -41.32 2.74 -5.33
N ALA A 17 -42.19 1.74 -5.26
CA ALA A 17 -41.92 0.37 -5.65
C ALA A 17 -41.39 0.32 -7.10
N LEU A 18 -40.14 -0.12 -7.25
CA LEU A 18 -39.53 -0.38 -8.55
C LEU A 18 -40.32 -1.48 -9.29
N PRO A 19 -40.56 -1.35 -10.61
CA PRO A 19 -41.18 -2.40 -11.39
C PRO A 19 -40.33 -3.69 -11.42
N PRO A 20 -40.93 -4.87 -11.64
CA PRO A 20 -40.27 -6.18 -11.52
C PRO A 20 -39.13 -6.44 -12.53
N SER A 21 -38.90 -5.52 -13.49
CA SER A 21 -37.80 -5.55 -14.46
C SER A 21 -36.41 -5.35 -13.84
N GLY A 22 -36.31 -4.79 -12.63
CA GLY A 22 -35.03 -4.59 -11.94
C GLY A 22 -34.31 -5.89 -11.55
N SER A 23 -35.05 -6.98 -11.32
CA SER A 23 -34.45 -8.25 -10.89
C SER A 23 -33.64 -8.91 -12.01
N VAL A 24 -34.15 -8.93 -13.25
CA VAL A 24 -33.51 -9.59 -14.38
C VAL A 24 -32.22 -8.86 -14.79
N ALA A 25 -32.24 -7.51 -14.80
CA ALA A 25 -31.06 -6.69 -15.08
C ALA A 25 -29.95 -6.88 -14.02
N LEU A 26 -30.33 -6.94 -12.73
CA LEU A 26 -29.38 -7.23 -11.63
C LEU A 26 -28.78 -8.63 -11.73
N HIS A 27 -29.58 -9.64 -12.09
CA HIS A 27 -29.10 -11.00 -12.29
C HIS A 27 -28.19 -11.12 -13.51
N ALA A 28 -28.52 -10.47 -14.63
CA ALA A 28 -27.68 -10.44 -15.83
C ALA A 28 -26.33 -9.74 -15.56
N ARG A 29 -26.34 -8.61 -14.84
CA ARG A 29 -25.12 -7.89 -14.43
C ARG A 29 -24.22 -8.73 -13.52
N ARG A 30 -24.81 -9.42 -12.52
CA ARG A 30 -24.08 -10.37 -11.66
C ARG A 30 -23.52 -11.56 -12.42
N ARG A 31 -24.25 -12.09 -13.41
CA ARG A 31 -23.81 -13.24 -14.21
C ARG A 31 -22.62 -12.88 -15.11
N GLY A 32 -22.66 -11.69 -15.74
CA GLY A 32 -21.53 -11.19 -16.53
C GLY A 32 -20.28 -10.93 -15.69
N ASP A 33 -20.44 -10.48 -14.45
CA ASP A 33 -19.32 -10.24 -13.52
C ASP A 33 -18.58 -11.53 -13.19
N ALA A 34 -19.33 -12.61 -12.92
CA ALA A 34 -18.74 -13.90 -12.60
C ALA A 34 -17.92 -14.49 -13.77
N VAL A 35 -18.35 -14.32 -15.03
CA VAL A 35 -17.67 -14.92 -16.19
C VAL A 35 -16.25 -14.38 -16.39
N VAL A 36 -16.01 -13.10 -16.11
CA VAL A 36 -14.68 -12.48 -16.27
C VAL A 36 -13.81 -12.71 -15.05
N TRP A 37 -14.37 -12.53 -13.85
CA TRP A 37 -13.58 -12.59 -12.62
C TRP A 37 -13.28 -14.03 -12.19
N ALA A 38 -14.18 -15.00 -12.41
CA ALA A 38 -13.96 -16.38 -11.99
C ALA A 38 -12.68 -17.02 -12.56
N PRO A 39 -12.40 -16.98 -13.88
CA PRO A 39 -11.17 -17.57 -14.42
C PRO A 39 -9.92 -16.84 -13.92
N ALA A 40 -9.97 -15.50 -13.80
CA ALA A 40 -8.86 -14.71 -13.28
C ALA A 40 -8.55 -15.07 -11.81
N LEU A 41 -9.58 -15.14 -10.97
CA LEU A 41 -9.45 -15.51 -9.56
C LEU A 41 -8.99 -16.96 -9.40
N ALA A 42 -9.55 -17.90 -10.16
CA ALA A 42 -9.12 -19.29 -10.14
C ALA A 42 -7.64 -19.42 -10.52
N SER A 43 -7.21 -18.69 -11.55
CA SER A 43 -5.80 -18.65 -11.97
C SER A 43 -4.90 -18.08 -10.87
N LEU A 44 -5.30 -16.97 -10.24
CA LEU A 44 -4.53 -16.35 -9.16
C LEU A 44 -4.44 -17.25 -7.92
N VAL A 45 -5.51 -17.95 -7.55
CA VAL A 45 -5.51 -18.91 -6.43
C VAL A 45 -4.58 -20.08 -6.74
N ALA A 46 -4.67 -20.66 -7.94
CA ALA A 46 -3.78 -21.74 -8.35
C ALA A 46 -2.31 -21.31 -8.36
N LEU A 47 -2.01 -20.13 -8.92
CA LEU A 47 -0.67 -19.55 -8.91
C LEU A 47 -0.18 -19.28 -7.49
N ALA A 48 -1.02 -18.72 -6.62
CA ALA A 48 -0.65 -18.47 -5.23
C ALA A 48 -0.31 -19.79 -4.51
N ALA A 49 -1.09 -20.86 -4.71
CA ALA A 49 -0.77 -22.17 -4.14
C ALA A 49 0.60 -22.69 -4.61
N VAL A 50 0.89 -22.60 -5.92
CA VAL A 50 2.15 -23.03 -6.52
C VAL A 50 3.34 -22.16 -6.12
N LEU A 51 3.14 -20.87 -5.87
CA LEU A 51 4.23 -19.95 -5.52
C LEU A 51 4.49 -19.90 -4.02
N LEU A 52 3.50 -20.22 -3.18
CA LEU A 52 3.61 -20.11 -1.73
C LEU A 52 4.02 -21.41 -1.04
N TRP A 53 3.79 -22.60 -1.62
CA TRP A 53 4.06 -23.86 -0.91
C TRP A 53 5.51 -23.95 -0.41
N PHE A 54 6.50 -23.69 -1.29
CA PHE A 54 7.91 -23.78 -0.91
C PHE A 54 8.34 -22.66 0.05
N PRO A 55 8.04 -21.36 -0.19
CA PRO A 55 8.37 -20.31 0.78
C PRO A 55 7.77 -20.52 2.17
N LEU A 56 6.54 -21.06 2.26
CA LEU A 56 5.91 -21.39 3.53
C LEU A 56 6.61 -22.53 4.26
N LEU A 57 6.99 -23.60 3.55
CA LEU A 57 7.78 -24.69 4.13
C LEU A 57 9.17 -24.23 4.57
N ARG A 58 9.81 -23.37 3.77
CA ARG A 58 11.11 -22.78 4.06
C ARG A 58 11.06 -21.86 5.29
N ALA A 59 9.94 -21.18 5.51
CA ALA A 59 9.78 -20.24 6.64
C ALA A 59 9.99 -20.89 8.00
N THR A 60 9.73 -22.20 8.14
CA THR A 60 9.90 -22.94 9.39
C THR A 60 11.30 -23.55 9.55
N GLN A 61 12.19 -23.39 8.57
CA GLN A 61 13.52 -24.00 8.61
C GLN A 61 14.51 -23.08 9.34
N PRO A 62 15.49 -23.63 10.08
CA PRO A 62 16.49 -22.82 10.80
C PRO A 62 17.40 -22.00 9.87
N ALA A 63 17.58 -22.45 8.63
CA ALA A 63 18.45 -21.77 7.66
C ALA A 63 17.92 -20.37 7.32
N ALA A 64 18.83 -19.39 7.29
CA ALA A 64 18.50 -18.02 6.87
C ALA A 64 17.98 -18.00 5.43
N ILE A 65 16.91 -17.25 5.20
CA ILE A 65 16.27 -17.05 3.89
C ILE A 65 17.14 -16.16 2.99
N ALA A 66 17.76 -15.14 3.59
CA ALA A 66 18.65 -14.19 2.93
C ALA A 66 19.55 -13.52 3.97
N TYR A 67 20.61 -12.85 3.49
CA TYR A 67 21.60 -12.18 4.36
C TYR A 67 20.97 -11.17 5.34
N ASN A 68 19.89 -10.48 4.93
CA ASN A 68 19.20 -9.50 5.77
C ASN A 68 18.55 -10.10 7.02
N GLU A 69 18.22 -11.39 7.05
CA GLU A 69 17.60 -11.98 8.25
C GLU A 69 18.56 -12.03 9.43
N GLY A 70 19.83 -12.37 9.19
CA GLY A 70 20.86 -12.37 10.23
C GLY A 70 21.09 -10.97 10.79
N TRP A 71 21.15 -9.98 9.88
CA TRP A 71 21.28 -8.57 10.26
C TRP A 71 20.11 -8.08 11.11
N ASN A 72 18.88 -8.33 10.67
CA ASN A 72 17.68 -7.92 11.40
C ASN A 72 17.56 -8.64 12.76
N THR A 73 17.82 -9.95 12.77
CA THR A 73 17.77 -10.76 14.00
C THR A 73 18.78 -10.26 15.03
N TYR A 74 20.00 -9.94 14.61
CA TYR A 74 21.05 -9.39 15.48
C TYR A 74 20.57 -8.11 16.18
N TRP A 75 20.07 -7.13 15.43
CA TRP A 75 19.62 -5.85 16.01
C TRP A 75 18.34 -5.99 16.83
N GLN A 76 17.40 -6.85 16.43
CA GLN A 76 16.21 -7.18 17.22
C GLN A 76 16.58 -7.77 18.59
N GLN A 77 17.57 -8.67 18.63
CA GLN A 77 18.10 -9.24 19.88
C GLN A 77 18.89 -8.21 20.70
N ALA A 78 19.68 -7.37 20.05
CA ALA A 78 20.46 -6.32 20.71
C ALA A 78 19.53 -5.37 21.48
N VAL A 79 18.46 -4.89 20.83
CA VAL A 79 17.44 -4.03 21.45
C VAL A 79 16.71 -4.75 22.58
N ALA A 80 16.31 -6.01 22.37
CA ALA A 80 15.66 -6.81 23.41
C ALA A 80 16.56 -6.99 24.65
N SER A 81 17.88 -6.94 24.46
CA SER A 81 18.89 -7.02 25.52
C SER A 81 19.27 -5.64 26.11
N GLY A 82 18.60 -4.56 25.72
CA GLY A 82 18.84 -3.21 26.21
C GLY A 82 19.97 -2.44 25.52
N HIS A 83 20.48 -2.91 24.39
CA HIS A 83 21.46 -2.16 23.61
C HIS A 83 20.78 -1.06 22.80
N LEU A 84 21.45 0.08 22.70
CA LEU A 84 21.04 1.22 21.88
C LEU A 84 21.34 0.95 20.40
N LEU A 85 20.33 0.98 19.51
CA LEU A 85 20.54 0.76 18.06
C LEU A 85 21.53 1.76 17.43
N TYR A 86 21.47 3.00 17.90
CA TYR A 86 22.20 4.16 17.39
C TYR A 86 22.99 4.84 18.52
N GLY A 87 23.53 4.03 19.44
CA GLY A 87 24.33 4.51 20.58
C GLY A 87 25.71 5.05 20.20
N SER A 88 26.21 4.66 19.02
CA SER A 88 27.51 5.03 18.49
C SER A 88 27.36 5.69 17.11
N PRO A 89 28.30 6.52 16.66
CA PRO A 89 28.27 7.05 15.30
C PRO A 89 28.41 5.92 14.26
N PRO A 90 27.93 6.12 13.02
CA PRO A 90 28.06 5.13 11.95
C PRO A 90 29.53 4.76 11.73
N GLY A 91 29.81 3.45 11.73
CA GLY A 91 31.14 2.90 11.50
C GLY A 91 31.08 1.68 10.60
N TRP A 92 31.69 0.58 11.01
CA TRP A 92 31.59 -0.71 10.30
C TRP A 92 30.19 -1.33 10.37
N THR A 93 29.36 -0.90 11.33
CA THR A 93 27.98 -1.34 11.50
C THR A 93 27.04 -0.16 11.28
N ILE A 94 26.37 -0.14 10.12
CA ILE A 94 25.41 0.90 9.76
C ILE A 94 24.01 0.30 9.73
N GLU A 95 23.19 0.64 10.72
CA GLU A 95 21.75 0.36 10.70
C GLU A 95 21.01 1.53 10.03
N ASN A 96 20.40 1.31 8.86
CA ASN A 96 19.66 2.34 8.11
C ASN A 96 18.15 2.08 8.05
N TYR A 97 17.66 1.16 8.88
CA TYR A 97 16.25 0.99 9.16
C TYR A 97 15.86 1.77 10.42
N PRO A 98 14.66 2.38 10.41
CA PRO A 98 14.04 2.96 11.61
C PRO A 98 13.68 1.91 12.68
N PRO A 99 13.49 2.34 13.94
CA PRO A 99 13.58 1.46 15.11
C PRO A 99 12.39 0.51 15.31
N LEU A 100 11.20 0.85 14.79
CA LEU A 100 9.94 0.22 15.26
C LEU A 100 9.92 -1.30 15.07
N SER A 101 10.42 -1.79 13.94
CA SER A 101 10.45 -3.23 13.68
C SER A 101 11.42 -3.98 14.59
N PHE A 102 12.54 -3.36 14.97
CA PHE A 102 13.53 -3.97 15.86
C PHE A 102 12.95 -4.17 17.25
N HIS A 103 12.27 -3.16 17.79
CA HIS A 103 11.61 -3.24 19.10
C HIS A 103 10.46 -4.25 19.10
N LEU A 104 9.58 -4.20 18.09
CA LEU A 104 8.44 -5.11 18.02
C LEU A 104 8.89 -6.57 17.92
N ILE A 105 9.79 -6.87 16.98
CA ILE A 105 10.22 -8.25 16.75
C ILE A 105 11.16 -8.73 17.86
N GLY A 106 12.00 -7.85 18.41
CA GLY A 106 12.81 -8.14 19.60
C GLY A 106 11.95 -8.56 20.79
N PHE A 107 10.90 -7.81 21.08
CA PHE A 107 9.92 -8.15 22.13
C PHE A 107 9.24 -9.49 21.88
N LEU A 108 8.70 -9.71 20.68
CA LEU A 108 8.05 -10.99 20.34
C LEU A 108 9.04 -12.17 20.36
N GLY A 109 10.27 -11.94 19.92
CA GLY A 109 11.36 -12.92 20.01
C GLY A 109 11.66 -13.33 21.45
N GLY A 110 11.69 -12.38 22.38
CA GLY A 110 11.82 -12.65 23.80
C GLY A 110 10.66 -13.48 24.38
N LEU A 111 9.43 -13.27 23.88
CA LEU A 111 8.26 -14.05 24.30
C LEU A 111 8.25 -15.48 23.73
N PHE A 112 8.67 -15.67 22.49
CA PHE A 112 8.58 -16.96 21.79
C PHE A 112 9.88 -17.76 21.77
N GLY A 113 11.00 -17.18 22.24
CA GLY A 113 12.31 -17.84 22.33
C GLY A 113 13.11 -17.87 21.02
N ASP A 114 12.56 -17.36 19.92
CA ASP A 114 13.26 -17.26 18.63
C ASP A 114 12.86 -15.98 17.90
N THR A 115 13.78 -15.01 17.92
CA THR A 115 13.60 -13.68 17.30
C THR A 115 13.44 -13.75 15.79
N ASN A 116 14.16 -14.65 15.12
CA ASN A 116 14.06 -14.76 13.67
C ASN A 116 12.70 -15.35 13.28
N MET A 117 12.26 -16.43 13.95
CA MET A 117 10.93 -17.00 13.74
C MET A 117 9.81 -16.01 14.05
N ALA A 118 9.95 -15.20 15.10
CA ALA A 118 9.00 -14.12 15.39
C ALA A 118 8.93 -13.12 14.22
N GLY A 119 10.08 -12.70 13.69
CA GLY A 119 10.15 -11.81 12.53
C GLY A 119 9.54 -12.41 11.25
N ARG A 120 9.76 -13.71 11.00
CA ARG A 120 9.13 -14.43 9.88
C ARG A 120 7.61 -14.51 10.02
N GLY A 121 7.13 -14.78 11.24
CA GLY A 121 5.71 -14.79 11.58
C GLY A 121 5.06 -13.42 11.36
N VAL A 122 5.68 -12.34 11.85
CA VAL A 122 5.24 -10.96 11.62
C VAL A 122 5.19 -10.63 10.14
N SER A 123 6.21 -11.02 9.37
CA SER A 123 6.27 -10.82 7.93
C SER A 123 5.13 -11.53 7.18
N LEU A 124 4.82 -12.78 7.53
CA LEU A 124 3.71 -13.55 6.95
C LEU A 124 2.34 -12.94 7.26
N VAL A 125 2.09 -12.60 8.52
CA VAL A 125 0.84 -11.95 8.94
C VAL A 125 0.71 -10.61 8.25
N SER A 126 1.79 -9.84 8.15
CA SER A 126 1.79 -8.54 7.48
C SER A 126 1.50 -8.66 5.98
N LEU A 127 2.05 -9.66 5.29
CA LEU A 127 1.71 -9.92 3.89
C LEU A 127 0.22 -10.25 3.72
N ALA A 128 -0.37 -11.06 4.60
CA ALA A 128 -1.80 -11.34 4.56
C ALA A 128 -2.65 -10.07 4.80
N LEU A 129 -2.23 -9.21 5.73
CA LEU A 129 -2.90 -7.93 5.99
C LEU A 129 -2.77 -6.95 4.80
N VAL A 130 -1.61 -6.90 4.13
CA VAL A 130 -1.42 -6.14 2.88
C VAL A 130 -2.42 -6.63 1.81
N CYS A 131 -2.64 -7.93 1.69
CA CYS A 131 -3.63 -8.50 0.76
C CYS A 131 -5.05 -8.02 1.10
N VAL A 132 -5.45 -8.12 2.38
CA VAL A 132 -6.78 -7.66 2.85
C VAL A 132 -6.97 -6.17 2.59
N LEU A 133 -5.96 -5.35 2.90
CA LEU A 133 -6.01 -3.89 2.69
C LEU A 133 -6.08 -3.54 1.19
N ALA A 134 -5.30 -4.20 0.34
CA ALA A 134 -5.36 -4.01 -1.11
C ALA A 134 -6.76 -4.32 -1.67
N GLY A 135 -7.35 -5.44 -1.24
CA GLY A 135 -8.72 -5.79 -1.62
C GLY A 135 -9.76 -4.81 -1.10
N GLY A 136 -9.64 -4.39 0.17
CA GLY A 136 -10.51 -3.41 0.78
C GLY A 136 -10.44 -2.04 0.09
N ILE A 137 -9.25 -1.53 -0.21
CA ILE A 137 -9.06 -0.29 -0.96
C ILE A 137 -9.71 -0.39 -2.34
N THR A 138 -9.48 -1.51 -3.03
CA THR A 138 -10.06 -1.77 -4.36
C THR A 138 -11.58 -1.80 -4.32
N GLU A 139 -12.19 -2.48 -3.35
CA GLU A 139 -13.65 -2.53 -3.18
C GLU A 139 -14.22 -1.12 -2.93
N ARG A 140 -13.51 -0.25 -2.22
CA ARG A 140 -13.94 1.14 -2.00
C ARG A 140 -13.95 1.99 -3.27
N PHE A 141 -13.01 1.81 -4.18
CA PHE A 141 -12.94 2.56 -5.43
C PHE A 141 -13.81 1.97 -6.56
N SER A 142 -13.98 0.65 -6.56
CA SER A 142 -14.71 -0.08 -7.60
C SER A 142 -16.17 -0.36 -7.24
N GLY A 143 -16.50 -0.51 -5.95
CA GLY A 143 -17.78 -1.06 -5.50
C GLY A 143 -17.94 -2.57 -5.74
N SER A 144 -16.86 -3.26 -6.15
CA SER A 144 -16.90 -4.68 -6.52
C SER A 144 -16.03 -5.54 -5.62
N ARG A 145 -16.67 -6.52 -4.95
CA ARG A 145 -15.97 -7.55 -4.17
C ARG A 145 -15.06 -8.43 -5.01
N LEU A 146 -15.43 -8.72 -6.26
CA LEU A 146 -14.64 -9.57 -7.14
C LEU A 146 -13.34 -8.86 -7.57
N ALA A 147 -13.42 -7.57 -7.88
CA ALA A 147 -12.24 -6.74 -8.09
C ALA A 147 -11.38 -6.66 -6.82
N GLY A 148 -12.02 -6.53 -5.65
CA GLY A 148 -11.34 -6.61 -4.35
C GLY A 148 -10.55 -7.90 -4.16
N TRP A 149 -11.16 -9.06 -4.40
CA TRP A 149 -10.48 -10.36 -4.32
C TRP A 149 -9.30 -10.48 -5.28
N TYR A 150 -9.46 -9.98 -6.51
CA TYR A 150 -8.38 -9.96 -7.48
C TYR A 150 -7.17 -9.17 -6.94
N ALA A 151 -7.41 -7.93 -6.48
CA ALA A 151 -6.36 -7.09 -5.92
C ALA A 151 -5.77 -7.66 -4.62
N ALA A 152 -6.56 -8.39 -3.82
CA ALA A 152 -6.06 -9.06 -2.62
C ALA A 152 -5.11 -10.22 -2.94
N LEU A 153 -5.35 -10.95 -4.04
CA LEU A 153 -4.49 -12.06 -4.46
C LEU A 153 -3.22 -11.60 -5.20
N CYS A 154 -3.25 -10.42 -5.84
CA CYS A 154 -2.12 -9.87 -6.57
C CYS A 154 -0.82 -9.81 -5.75
N PRO A 155 -0.77 -9.25 -4.50
CA PRO A 155 0.46 -9.23 -3.72
C PRO A 155 1.06 -10.62 -3.49
N LEU A 156 0.25 -11.65 -3.22
CA LEU A 156 0.75 -13.02 -3.03
C LEU A 156 1.47 -13.55 -4.27
N VAL A 157 0.80 -13.45 -5.42
CA VAL A 157 1.33 -13.96 -6.69
C VAL A 157 2.51 -13.11 -7.15
N TRP A 158 2.39 -11.79 -7.09
CA TRP A 158 3.38 -10.87 -7.66
C TRP A 158 4.66 -10.85 -6.82
N VAL A 159 4.58 -10.86 -5.48
CA VAL A 159 5.76 -11.09 -4.63
C VAL A 159 6.35 -12.48 -4.92
N GLY A 160 5.52 -13.51 -5.03
CA GLY A 160 5.97 -14.87 -5.31
C GLY A 160 6.77 -15.01 -6.60
N VAL A 161 6.34 -14.35 -7.68
CA VAL A 161 7.07 -14.36 -8.96
C VAL A 161 8.29 -13.44 -8.93
N PHE A 162 8.17 -12.25 -8.34
CA PHE A 162 9.21 -11.23 -8.43
C PHE A 162 10.36 -11.45 -7.45
N SER A 163 10.03 -11.86 -6.22
CA SER A 163 10.96 -12.00 -5.11
C SER A 163 10.46 -13.04 -4.11
N ALA A 164 10.38 -14.31 -4.52
CA ALA A 164 9.94 -15.42 -3.66
C ALA A 164 10.67 -15.48 -2.31
N ASN A 165 11.96 -15.06 -2.29
CA ASN A 165 12.75 -14.99 -1.07
C ASN A 165 12.17 -14.03 -0.02
N ARG A 166 11.36 -13.03 -0.40
CA ARG A 166 10.78 -12.05 0.53
C ARG A 166 9.53 -12.57 1.25
N ILE A 167 8.92 -13.66 0.78
CA ILE A 167 7.83 -14.30 1.50
C ILE A 167 8.38 -14.91 2.80
N ALA A 168 7.75 -14.54 3.91
CA ALA A 168 8.11 -14.95 5.27
C ALA A 168 9.51 -14.57 5.72
N MET A 169 10.20 -13.67 5.02
CA MET A 169 11.53 -13.23 5.44
C MET A 169 11.39 -12.22 6.58
N ASN A 170 12.23 -12.34 7.61
CA ASN A 170 12.35 -11.33 8.66
C ASN A 170 12.88 -10.00 8.08
N ASP A 171 11.97 -9.14 7.63
CA ASP A 171 12.24 -7.83 7.04
C ASP A 171 11.06 -6.87 7.28
N PRO A 172 11.34 -5.57 7.53
CA PRO A 172 10.31 -4.61 7.92
C PRO A 172 9.34 -4.21 6.80
N GLN A 173 9.60 -4.56 5.53
CA GLN A 173 8.83 -4.05 4.38
C GLN A 173 7.33 -4.27 4.54
N PHE A 174 6.88 -5.51 4.76
CA PHE A 174 5.45 -5.78 4.79
C PHE A 174 4.78 -5.17 6.02
N LEU A 175 5.44 -5.18 7.17
CA LEU A 175 4.92 -4.54 8.39
C LEU A 175 4.69 -3.05 8.15
N GLY A 176 5.67 -2.36 7.57
CA GLY A 176 5.53 -0.94 7.25
C GLY A 176 4.41 -0.70 6.23
N MET A 177 4.28 -1.55 5.20
CA MET A 177 3.21 -1.45 4.21
C MET A 177 1.82 -1.66 4.82
N VAL A 178 1.67 -2.48 5.87
CA VAL A 178 0.40 -2.59 6.61
C VAL A 178 0.02 -1.24 7.20
N PHE A 179 0.96 -0.55 7.85
CA PHE A 179 0.71 0.79 8.40
C PHE A 179 0.39 1.80 7.30
N GLU A 180 1.15 1.80 6.22
CA GLU A 180 0.94 2.71 5.09
C GLU A 180 -0.45 2.52 4.45
N LEU A 181 -0.79 1.28 4.06
CA LEU A 181 -2.07 0.98 3.42
C LEU A 181 -3.25 1.18 4.39
N SER A 182 -3.05 0.94 5.68
CA SER A 182 -4.05 1.26 6.70
C SER A 182 -4.27 2.77 6.80
N GLY A 183 -3.21 3.58 6.82
CA GLY A 183 -3.30 5.04 6.82
C GLY A 183 -4.03 5.56 5.58
N PHE A 184 -3.68 5.02 4.42
CA PHE A 184 -4.35 5.31 3.15
C PHE A 184 -5.84 4.94 3.20
N TYR A 185 -6.17 3.75 3.72
CA TYR A 185 -7.56 3.27 3.82
C TYR A 185 -8.39 4.09 4.83
N VAL A 186 -7.83 4.47 5.97
CA VAL A 186 -8.49 5.34 6.97
C VAL A 186 -8.85 6.69 6.35
N TYR A 187 -7.90 7.31 5.65
CA TYR A 187 -8.15 8.56 4.93
C TYR A 187 -9.23 8.38 3.85
N LEU A 188 -9.11 7.34 3.02
CA LEU A 188 -10.08 7.04 1.96
C LEU A 188 -11.51 6.88 2.48
N ARG A 189 -11.71 6.34 3.69
CA ARG A 189 -13.04 6.15 4.26
C ARG A 189 -13.67 7.44 4.75
N ARG A 190 -12.88 8.38 5.28
CA ARG A 190 -13.38 9.60 5.93
C ARG A 190 -12.41 10.77 5.69
N PRO A 191 -12.28 11.27 4.44
CA PRO A 191 -11.21 12.19 4.06
C PRO A 191 -11.28 13.58 4.72
N THR A 192 -12.41 13.94 5.33
CA THR A 192 -12.62 15.24 5.99
C THR A 192 -12.76 15.14 7.51
N ALA A 193 -12.82 13.93 8.07
CA ALA A 193 -13.02 13.76 9.51
C ALA A 193 -11.69 13.91 10.26
N ILE A 194 -11.61 14.85 11.19
CA ILE A 194 -10.39 15.12 11.98
C ILE A 194 -9.78 13.84 12.60
N PRO A 195 -10.55 12.93 13.23
CA PRO A 195 -9.97 11.71 13.78
C PRO A 195 -9.36 10.79 12.71
N ALA A 196 -9.92 10.77 11.50
CA ALA A 196 -9.37 9.98 10.40
C ALA A 196 -8.12 10.63 9.79
N LEU A 197 -8.06 11.96 9.74
CA LEU A 197 -6.85 12.70 9.35
C LEU A 197 -5.70 12.46 10.33
N ALA A 198 -5.95 12.61 11.63
CA ALA A 198 -4.95 12.34 12.65
C ALA A 198 -4.54 10.85 12.65
N GLY A 199 -5.51 9.94 12.53
CA GLY A 199 -5.28 8.51 12.47
C GLY A 199 -4.46 8.08 11.25
N SER A 200 -4.72 8.66 10.07
CA SER A 200 -3.93 8.36 8.87
C SER A 200 -2.50 8.92 8.98
N ALA A 201 -2.33 10.13 9.52
CA ALA A 201 -1.02 10.72 9.76
C ALA A 201 -0.18 9.88 10.74
N LEU A 202 -0.78 9.41 11.83
CA LEU A 202 -0.15 8.48 12.77
C LEU A 202 0.30 7.19 12.08
N LEU A 203 -0.58 6.56 11.31
CA LEU A 203 -0.26 5.32 10.59
C LEU A 203 0.85 5.51 9.56
N PHE A 204 0.88 6.62 8.82
CA PHE A 204 1.99 6.92 7.92
C PHE A 204 3.31 7.17 8.67
N ALA A 205 3.27 7.85 9.81
CA ALA A 205 4.46 7.99 10.65
C ALA A 205 4.97 6.61 11.12
N LEU A 206 4.08 5.72 11.58
CA LEU A 206 4.46 4.34 11.95
C LEU A 206 5.04 3.54 10.78
N ALA A 207 4.52 3.75 9.57
CA ALA A 207 5.11 3.16 8.36
C ALA A 207 6.55 3.64 8.16
N VAL A 208 6.80 4.96 8.22
CA VAL A 208 8.14 5.56 8.09
C VAL A 208 9.06 5.10 9.22
N PHE A 209 8.59 5.02 10.47
CA PHE A 209 9.35 4.51 11.62
C PHE A 209 9.55 2.98 11.62
N THR A 210 8.87 2.27 10.72
CA THR A 210 9.16 0.87 10.40
C THR A 210 10.16 0.76 9.25
N LYS A 211 9.96 1.58 8.20
CA LYS A 211 10.78 1.63 7.00
C LYS A 211 10.65 2.98 6.29
N HIS A 212 11.77 3.71 6.20
CA HIS A 212 11.78 5.12 5.81
C HIS A 212 11.36 5.40 4.36
N ASN A 213 11.35 4.38 3.49
CA ASN A 213 11.01 4.51 2.08
C ASN A 213 9.50 4.48 1.79
N LEU A 214 8.67 4.14 2.79
CA LEU A 214 7.22 3.98 2.66
C LEU A 214 6.48 5.33 2.71
N ILE A 215 6.77 6.18 1.72
CA ILE A 215 6.26 7.55 1.65
C ILE A 215 5.32 7.79 0.47
N ALA A 216 4.99 6.76 -0.33
CA ALA A 216 4.08 6.91 -1.46
C ALA A 216 2.66 7.31 -1.02
N GLY A 217 2.10 6.57 -0.06
CA GLY A 217 0.81 6.86 0.57
C GLY A 217 0.68 8.29 1.11
N PRO A 218 1.57 8.76 2.01
CA PRO A 218 1.47 10.12 2.55
C PRO A 218 1.67 11.19 1.47
N ILE A 219 2.55 10.98 0.49
CA ILE A 219 2.69 11.92 -0.65
C ILE A 219 1.38 12.02 -1.44
N ALA A 220 0.74 10.88 -1.70
CA ALA A 220 -0.53 10.86 -2.44
C ALA A 220 -1.66 11.56 -1.70
N VAL A 221 -1.76 11.36 -0.38
CA VAL A 221 -2.75 12.02 0.47
C VAL A 221 -2.51 13.53 0.53
N ALA A 222 -1.26 13.95 0.76
CA ALA A 222 -0.87 15.35 0.76
C ALA A 222 -1.20 16.02 -0.59
N ALA A 223 -0.73 15.43 -1.69
CA ALA A 223 -0.98 15.92 -3.04
C ALA A 223 -2.48 15.99 -3.34
N HIS A 224 -3.26 14.99 -2.90
CA HIS A 224 -4.71 15.00 -3.07
C HIS A 224 -5.34 16.21 -2.38
N MET A 225 -5.05 16.44 -1.10
CA MET A 225 -5.60 17.57 -0.33
C MET A 225 -5.22 18.92 -0.94
N LEU A 226 -3.96 19.08 -1.34
CA LEU A 226 -3.46 20.30 -1.97
C LEU A 226 -4.17 20.57 -3.31
N LEU A 227 -4.32 19.53 -4.14
CA LEU A 227 -4.99 19.63 -5.45
C LEU A 227 -6.51 19.79 -5.34
N THR A 228 -7.12 19.33 -4.24
CA THR A 228 -8.53 19.61 -3.93
C THR A 228 -8.72 20.88 -3.12
N ARG A 229 -7.65 21.63 -2.82
CA ARG A 229 -7.66 22.86 -2.02
C ARG A 229 -8.26 22.68 -0.62
N ASP A 230 -8.14 21.49 -0.04
CA ASP A 230 -8.54 21.22 1.34
C ASP A 230 -7.41 21.63 2.31
N TRP A 231 -7.17 22.94 2.40
CA TRP A 231 -6.10 23.51 3.22
C TRP A 231 -6.28 23.22 4.71
N ARG A 232 -7.53 23.17 5.17
CA ARG A 232 -7.85 22.85 6.56
C ARG A 232 -7.55 21.39 6.88
N GLY A 233 -8.02 20.47 6.03
CA GLY A 233 -7.71 19.04 6.17
C GLY A 233 -6.20 18.80 6.11
N PHE A 234 -5.52 19.44 5.17
CA PHE A 234 -4.06 19.39 5.04
C PHE A 234 -3.35 19.88 6.30
N ALA A 235 -3.73 21.03 6.86
CA ALA A 235 -3.11 21.58 8.07
C ALA A 235 -3.30 20.65 9.28
N VAL A 236 -4.49 20.07 9.46
CA VAL A 236 -4.75 19.10 10.54
C VAL A 236 -3.92 17.83 10.35
N TRP A 237 -3.92 17.28 9.14
CA TRP A 237 -3.19 16.06 8.82
C TRP A 237 -1.68 16.25 8.95
N ALA A 238 -1.13 17.32 8.36
CA ALA A 238 0.29 17.64 8.42
C ALA A 238 0.73 17.98 9.85
N GLY A 239 -0.07 18.77 10.58
CA GLY A 239 0.20 19.09 11.99
C GLY A 239 0.24 17.84 12.87
N ALA A 240 -0.73 16.94 12.73
CA ALA A 240 -0.73 15.66 13.43
C ALA A 240 0.50 14.81 13.05
N GLY A 241 0.83 14.75 11.76
CA GLY A 241 2.01 14.03 11.27
C GLY A 241 3.32 14.56 11.84
N ILE A 242 3.49 15.89 11.87
CA ILE A 242 4.67 16.55 12.46
C ILE A 242 4.78 16.23 13.96
N VAL A 243 3.68 16.32 14.71
CA VAL A 243 3.69 16.03 16.15
C VAL A 243 4.08 14.58 16.41
N VAL A 244 3.47 13.62 15.70
CA VAL A 244 3.79 12.19 15.85
C VAL A 244 5.23 11.91 15.42
N ALA A 245 5.68 12.47 14.31
CA ALA A 245 7.03 12.25 13.81
C ALA A 245 8.09 12.85 14.75
N ALA A 246 7.85 14.05 15.29
CA ALA A 246 8.72 14.69 16.27
C ALA A 246 8.78 13.88 17.58
N ALA A 247 7.64 13.40 18.06
CA ALA A 247 7.58 12.53 19.23
C ALA A 247 8.32 11.20 19.00
N GLY A 248 8.11 10.56 17.83
CA GLY A 248 8.81 9.33 17.45
C GLY A 248 10.32 9.55 17.33
N LEU A 249 10.76 10.67 16.76
CA LEU A 249 12.17 11.02 16.64
C LEU A 249 12.80 11.25 18.02
N ALA A 250 12.13 12.02 18.88
CA ALA A 250 12.58 12.27 20.24
C ALA A 250 12.68 10.96 21.05
N ALA A 251 11.68 10.08 20.93
CA ALA A 251 11.71 8.76 21.55
C ALA A 251 12.87 7.91 21.02
N THR A 252 13.07 7.87 19.70
CA THR A 252 14.20 7.15 19.09
C THR A 252 15.54 7.67 19.61
N MET A 253 15.73 8.98 19.67
CA MET A 253 16.98 9.55 20.18
C MET A 253 17.19 9.26 21.67
N ALA A 254 16.12 9.21 22.45
CA ALA A 254 16.17 8.93 23.88
C ALA A 254 16.42 7.45 24.20
N PHE A 255 15.80 6.52 23.47
CA PHE A 255 15.85 5.08 23.75
C PHE A 255 16.84 4.32 22.89
N ASP A 256 17.11 4.78 21.68
CA ASP A 256 17.97 4.09 20.71
C ASP A 256 19.29 4.84 20.46
N GLY A 257 19.38 6.11 20.85
CA GLY A 257 20.61 6.89 20.83
C GLY A 257 20.61 8.04 19.82
N ARG A 258 21.48 9.02 20.09
CA ARG A 258 21.52 10.32 19.39
C ARG A 258 21.97 10.23 17.92
N PHE A 259 22.62 9.14 17.52
CA PHE A 259 23.20 9.00 16.19
C PHE A 259 22.20 8.47 15.15
N PHE A 260 20.91 8.34 15.49
CA PHE A 260 19.88 7.82 14.60
C PHE A 260 19.87 8.47 13.21
N LEU A 261 19.91 9.81 13.14
CA LEU A 261 19.86 10.50 11.85
C LEU A 261 21.14 10.29 11.02
N GLU A 262 22.30 10.17 11.67
CA GLU A 262 23.56 9.88 10.98
C GLU A 262 23.56 8.46 10.39
N HIS A 263 22.98 7.51 11.12
CA HIS A 263 22.75 6.15 10.69
C HIS A 263 21.77 6.08 9.51
N LEU A 264 20.61 6.72 9.64
CA LEU A 264 19.55 6.73 8.62
C LEU A 264 19.98 7.42 7.33
N LEU A 265 20.69 8.55 7.45
CA LEU A 265 21.15 9.38 6.32
C LEU A 265 22.56 9.01 5.86
N SER A 266 23.12 7.91 6.37
CA SER A 266 24.43 7.41 5.96
C SER A 266 24.51 7.29 4.43
N ALA A 267 25.58 7.85 3.85
CA ALA A 267 25.72 7.92 2.41
C ALA A 267 25.74 6.52 1.81
N ARG A 268 24.89 6.30 0.81
CA ARG A 268 24.81 5.05 0.05
C ARG A 268 25.34 5.31 -1.35
N ALA A 269 26.33 4.52 -1.79
CA ALA A 269 26.81 4.57 -3.16
C ALA A 269 25.68 4.21 -4.14
N ALA A 270 25.69 4.82 -5.33
CA ALA A 270 24.76 4.43 -6.38
C ALA A 270 25.26 3.15 -7.09
N ASP A 271 24.39 2.15 -7.21
CA ASP A 271 24.60 0.95 -8.01
C ASP A 271 23.63 0.93 -9.20
N TYR A 272 24.08 1.54 -10.30
CA TYR A 272 23.28 1.66 -11.52
C TYR A 272 23.02 0.33 -12.20
N ALA A 273 23.97 -0.62 -12.15
CA ALA A 273 23.84 -1.91 -12.83
C ALA A 273 22.73 -2.74 -12.17
N THR A 274 22.79 -2.90 -10.85
CA THR A 274 21.77 -3.61 -10.06
C THR A 274 20.43 -2.91 -10.14
N GLY A 275 20.39 -1.58 -10.00
CA GLY A 275 19.15 -0.82 -10.08
C GLY A 275 18.45 -0.93 -11.45
N LEU A 276 19.21 -0.87 -12.55
CA LEU A 276 18.66 -1.07 -13.90
C LEU A 276 18.17 -2.51 -14.11
N ASP A 277 18.88 -3.52 -13.61
CA ASP A 277 18.47 -4.92 -13.73
C ASP A 277 17.14 -5.17 -12.99
N ILE A 278 17.03 -4.71 -11.74
CA ILE A 278 15.81 -4.82 -10.94
C ILE A 278 14.63 -4.11 -11.64
N ASN A 279 14.83 -2.86 -12.09
CA ASN A 279 13.80 -2.10 -12.81
C ASN A 279 13.37 -2.79 -14.11
N ARG A 280 14.32 -3.33 -14.89
CA ARG A 280 14.01 -4.08 -16.12
C ARG A 280 13.25 -5.36 -15.82
N GLY A 281 13.64 -6.09 -14.77
CA GLY A 281 12.93 -7.29 -14.32
C GLY A 281 11.49 -6.97 -13.93
N TYR A 282 11.28 -5.92 -13.15
CA TYR A 282 9.96 -5.44 -12.76
C TYR A 282 9.13 -5.02 -13.97
N ALA A 283 9.68 -4.19 -14.86
CA ALA A 283 9.00 -3.72 -16.06
C ALA A 283 8.61 -4.88 -16.99
N ARG A 284 9.48 -5.87 -17.19
CA ARG A 284 9.17 -7.03 -18.05
C ARG A 284 8.04 -7.89 -17.47
N LEU A 285 8.07 -8.16 -16.17
CA LEU A 285 7.07 -8.99 -15.51
C LEU A 285 5.70 -8.32 -15.42
N PHE A 286 5.67 -7.00 -15.19
CA PHE A 286 4.43 -6.27 -14.92
C PHE A 286 4.06 -5.24 -15.98
N ALA A 287 4.67 -5.30 -17.18
CA ALA A 287 4.44 -4.35 -18.28
C ALA A 287 2.94 -4.09 -18.56
N PRO A 288 2.08 -5.11 -18.75
CA PRO A 288 0.66 -4.86 -19.02
C PRO A 288 -0.03 -4.10 -17.89
N ALA A 289 0.28 -4.44 -16.64
CA ALA A 289 -0.26 -3.78 -15.47
C ALA A 289 0.24 -2.33 -15.38
N ILE A 290 1.54 -2.08 -15.57
CA ILE A 290 2.14 -0.74 -15.56
C ILE A 290 1.54 0.15 -16.65
N VAL A 291 1.41 -0.36 -17.88
CA VAL A 291 0.83 0.40 -19.01
C VAL A 291 -0.64 0.72 -18.73
N MET A 292 -1.43 -0.25 -18.30
CA MET A 292 -2.82 -0.02 -17.94
C MET A 292 -2.95 0.96 -16.78
N GLY A 293 -2.11 0.83 -15.76
CA GLY A 293 -2.06 1.71 -14.60
C GLY A 293 -1.72 3.14 -14.98
N GLY A 294 -0.75 3.34 -15.88
CA GLY A 294 -0.36 4.65 -16.40
C GLY A 294 -1.46 5.30 -17.22
N LEU A 295 -2.04 4.58 -18.20
CA LEU A 295 -3.12 5.08 -19.04
C LEU A 295 -4.36 5.44 -18.22
N TRP A 296 -4.73 4.58 -17.27
CA TRP A 296 -5.87 4.83 -16.39
C TRP A 296 -5.62 6.01 -15.45
N SER A 297 -4.43 6.09 -14.83
CA SER A 297 -4.07 7.15 -13.91
C SER A 297 -4.02 8.51 -14.61
N ALA A 298 -3.45 8.58 -15.82
CA ALA A 298 -3.41 9.80 -16.61
C ALA A 298 -4.81 10.37 -16.89
N ARG A 299 -5.78 9.51 -17.20
CA ARG A 299 -7.19 9.91 -17.44
C ARG A 299 -7.88 10.44 -16.19
N HIS A 300 -7.53 9.94 -15.00
CA HIS A 300 -8.23 10.24 -13.75
C HIS A 300 -7.49 11.25 -12.85
N LEU A 301 -6.33 11.75 -13.28
CA LEU A 301 -5.54 12.72 -12.54
C LEU A 301 -6.21 14.10 -12.53
N ALA A 302 -6.75 14.53 -13.67
CA ALA A 302 -7.25 15.89 -13.87
C ALA A 302 -8.49 16.21 -13.03
N SER A 303 -9.44 15.27 -12.88
CA SER A 303 -10.59 15.44 -11.99
C SER A 303 -11.30 14.10 -11.76
N GLY A 304 -11.64 13.80 -10.50
CA GLY A 304 -12.50 12.66 -10.19
C GLY A 304 -12.22 12.02 -8.84
N PRO A 305 -13.14 11.16 -8.37
CA PRO A 305 -13.01 10.41 -7.12
C PRO A 305 -11.79 9.48 -7.10
N CYS A 306 -11.24 9.16 -8.27
CA CYS A 306 -10.09 8.28 -8.45
C CYS A 306 -8.73 8.99 -8.42
N ARG A 307 -8.70 10.33 -8.32
CA ARG A 307 -7.46 11.11 -8.31
C ARG A 307 -6.50 10.64 -7.21
N LEU A 308 -7.00 10.36 -6.02
CA LEU A 308 -6.19 9.86 -4.90
C LEU A 308 -5.44 8.57 -5.26
N LEU A 309 -6.13 7.62 -5.89
CA LEU A 309 -5.54 6.34 -6.28
C LEU A 309 -4.51 6.52 -7.41
N ALA A 310 -4.79 7.39 -8.38
CA ALA A 310 -3.83 7.74 -9.43
C ALA A 310 -2.56 8.36 -8.84
N LEU A 311 -2.69 9.29 -7.88
CA LEU A 311 -1.55 9.91 -7.19
C LEU A 311 -0.73 8.89 -6.41
N ALA A 312 -1.38 7.93 -5.73
CA ALA A 312 -0.70 6.86 -5.00
C ALA A 312 0.11 5.95 -5.93
N TRP A 313 -0.48 5.55 -7.06
CA TRP A 313 0.22 4.76 -8.07
C TRP A 313 1.42 5.50 -8.67
N ILE A 314 1.27 6.79 -9.00
CA ILE A 314 2.36 7.62 -9.53
C ILE A 314 3.48 7.74 -8.50
N ALA A 315 3.16 8.09 -7.25
CA ALA A 315 4.14 8.24 -6.19
C ALA A 315 4.89 6.93 -5.93
N ALA A 316 4.17 5.82 -5.76
CA ALA A 316 4.76 4.51 -5.50
C ALA A 316 5.67 4.04 -6.63
N THR A 317 5.23 4.22 -7.89
CA THR A 317 6.02 3.84 -9.07
C THR A 317 7.27 4.71 -9.21
N ALA A 318 7.14 6.03 -9.05
CA ALA A 318 8.27 6.94 -9.15
C ALA A 318 9.31 6.66 -8.05
N LEU A 319 8.88 6.55 -6.79
CA LEU A 319 9.77 6.24 -5.66
C LEU A 319 10.46 4.90 -5.83
N GLY A 320 9.72 3.85 -6.19
CA GLY A 320 10.31 2.52 -6.39
C GLY A 320 11.37 2.51 -7.48
N VAL A 321 11.11 3.18 -8.62
CA VAL A 321 12.07 3.28 -9.74
C VAL A 321 13.30 4.11 -9.39
N ILE A 322 13.15 5.16 -8.58
CA ILE A 322 14.25 6.06 -8.21
C ILE A 322 15.11 5.46 -7.08
N LEU A 323 14.47 4.90 -6.05
CA LEU A 323 15.18 4.46 -4.84
C LEU A 323 15.93 3.13 -5.02
N VAL A 324 15.65 2.36 -6.09
CA VAL A 324 16.32 1.08 -6.35
C VAL A 324 17.82 1.22 -6.64
N PHE A 325 18.29 2.41 -6.98
CA PHE A 325 19.70 2.64 -7.36
C PHE A 325 20.66 2.71 -6.17
N GLY A 326 20.19 2.60 -4.93
CA GLY A 326 21.09 2.55 -3.78
C GLY A 326 21.82 1.21 -3.68
N HIS A 327 23.12 1.23 -3.40
CA HIS A 327 23.90 0.02 -3.11
C HIS A 327 23.28 -0.78 -1.95
N GLY A 328 23.09 -2.09 -2.15
CA GLY A 328 22.41 -2.96 -1.19
C GLY A 328 20.89 -2.75 -1.08
N VAL A 329 20.29 -1.95 -1.97
CA VAL A 329 18.83 -1.95 -2.17
C VAL A 329 18.46 -3.20 -2.98
N ASP A 330 17.34 -3.81 -2.64
CA ASP A 330 16.83 -5.01 -3.30
C ASP A 330 15.38 -4.76 -3.78
N LYS A 331 14.80 -5.74 -4.45
CA LYS A 331 13.49 -5.73 -5.11
C LYS A 331 12.32 -5.27 -4.23
N ASN A 332 12.43 -5.37 -2.90
CA ASN A 332 11.37 -4.95 -1.98
C ASN A 332 11.03 -3.46 -2.06
N ILE A 333 11.93 -2.62 -2.59
CA ILE A 333 11.66 -1.20 -2.86
C ILE A 333 10.52 -0.96 -3.85
N LEU A 334 10.20 -1.95 -4.70
CA LEU A 334 9.13 -1.87 -5.70
C LEU A 334 7.79 -2.44 -5.21
N PHE A 335 7.70 -2.91 -3.96
CA PHE A 335 6.50 -3.58 -3.47
C PHE A 335 5.30 -2.62 -3.32
N GLU A 336 5.52 -1.36 -2.93
CA GLU A 336 4.46 -0.34 -2.93
C GLU A 336 3.89 -0.15 -4.34
N ALA A 337 4.77 0.03 -5.34
CA ALA A 337 4.36 0.16 -6.73
C ALA A 337 3.57 -1.06 -7.20
N MET A 338 4.04 -2.25 -6.85
CA MET A 338 3.41 -3.52 -7.19
C MET A 338 2.00 -3.64 -6.60
N VAL A 339 1.81 -3.28 -5.33
CA VAL A 339 0.48 -3.34 -4.69
C VAL A 339 -0.47 -2.31 -5.29
N PHE A 340 -0.04 -1.05 -5.44
CA PHE A 340 -0.90 -0.03 -6.05
C PHE A 340 -1.22 -0.32 -7.51
N ASN A 341 -0.32 -0.97 -8.24
CA ASN A 341 -0.56 -1.41 -9.61
C ASN A 341 -1.65 -2.51 -9.67
N GLY A 342 -1.64 -3.46 -8.74
CA GLY A 342 -2.71 -4.45 -8.59
C GLY A 342 -4.08 -3.82 -8.30
N ILE A 343 -4.11 -2.84 -7.39
CA ILE A 343 -5.32 -2.08 -7.05
C ILE A 343 -5.84 -1.31 -8.27
N VAL A 344 -4.96 -0.56 -8.97
CA VAL A 344 -5.35 0.25 -10.14
C VAL A 344 -5.87 -0.64 -11.27
N VAL A 345 -5.19 -1.73 -11.60
CA VAL A 345 -5.64 -2.66 -12.65
C VAL A 345 -7.02 -3.21 -12.33
N ALA A 346 -7.26 -3.64 -11.09
CA ALA A 346 -8.56 -4.15 -10.67
C ALA A 346 -9.68 -3.12 -10.83
N VAL A 347 -9.43 -1.88 -10.41
CA VAL A 347 -10.39 -0.77 -10.57
C VAL A 347 -10.60 -0.42 -12.04
N ALA A 348 -9.54 -0.36 -12.83
CA ALA A 348 -9.59 -0.03 -14.26
C ALA A 348 -10.42 -1.05 -15.04
N VAL A 349 -10.14 -2.35 -14.87
CA VAL A 349 -10.88 -3.44 -15.52
C VAL A 349 -12.35 -3.41 -15.13
N HIS A 350 -12.67 -3.17 -13.86
CA HIS A 350 -14.05 -3.07 -13.41
C HIS A 350 -14.80 -1.91 -14.08
N ARG A 351 -14.17 -0.73 -14.16
CA ARG A 351 -14.80 0.49 -14.71
C ARG A 351 -14.97 0.44 -16.22
N ILE A 352 -13.95 0.03 -16.96
CA ILE A 352 -14.01 -0.12 -18.43
C ILE A 352 -15.15 -1.05 -18.81
N ARG A 353 -15.35 -2.14 -18.06
CA ARG A 353 -16.44 -3.07 -18.31
C ARG A 353 -17.82 -2.46 -18.00
N GLY A 354 -17.93 -1.61 -16.97
CA GLY A 354 -19.12 -0.83 -16.70
C GLY A 354 -19.51 0.05 -17.90
N GLU A 355 -18.54 0.78 -18.45
CA GLU A 355 -18.72 1.67 -19.61
C GLU A 355 -19.13 0.90 -20.87
N ILE A 356 -18.49 -0.25 -21.14
CA ILE A 356 -18.84 -1.11 -22.28
C ILE A 356 -20.27 -1.62 -22.15
N ASN A 357 -20.66 -2.14 -20.98
CA ASN A 357 -22.02 -2.67 -20.79
C ASN A 357 -23.09 -1.58 -20.94
N GLU A 358 -22.84 -0.36 -20.44
CA GLU A 358 -23.74 0.79 -20.63
C GLU A 358 -23.85 1.23 -22.10
N SER A 359 -22.77 1.09 -22.88
CA SER A 359 -22.79 1.41 -24.31
C SER A 359 -23.63 0.41 -25.14
N PHE A 360 -23.70 -0.85 -24.71
CA PHE A 360 -24.48 -1.89 -25.38
C PHE A 360 -25.97 -1.89 -25.00
N ASP A 361 -26.34 -1.41 -23.81
CA ASP A 361 -27.73 -1.36 -23.33
C ASP A 361 -28.55 -0.18 -23.91
N GLY A 362 -27.98 0.58 -24.86
CA GLY A 362 -28.69 1.62 -25.61
C GLY A 362 -29.16 2.84 -24.79
N SER A 363 -28.81 2.93 -23.51
CA SER A 363 -29.29 3.98 -22.59
C SER A 363 -28.53 5.32 -22.71
N ARG A 364 -27.59 5.45 -23.65
CA ARG A 364 -27.08 6.75 -24.12
C ARG A 364 -27.30 6.86 -25.62
N ARG A 365 -28.08 7.88 -26.01
CA ARG A 365 -28.03 8.47 -27.36
C ARG A 365 -26.56 8.77 -27.70
N PRO A 366 -26.13 8.56 -28.95
CA PRO A 366 -24.74 8.80 -29.35
C PRO A 366 -24.33 10.20 -28.88
N LEU A 367 -23.18 10.27 -28.20
CA LEU A 367 -22.46 11.50 -27.98
C LEU A 367 -22.11 12.05 -29.36
N ILE A 368 -22.96 12.95 -29.86
CA ILE A 368 -22.58 13.85 -30.93
C ILE A 368 -21.46 14.69 -30.32
N VAL A 369 -20.22 14.36 -30.70
CA VAL A 369 -19.09 15.27 -30.56
C VAL A 369 -19.39 16.46 -31.46
N VAL A 370 -20.06 17.48 -30.93
CA VAL A 370 -20.05 18.79 -31.55
C VAL A 370 -18.70 19.39 -31.20
N ALA A 371 -17.78 19.34 -32.16
CA ALA A 371 -16.61 20.19 -32.15
C ALA A 371 -17.10 21.65 -32.19
N GLY A 372 -16.67 22.43 -31.19
CA GLY A 372 -16.87 23.88 -31.10
C GLY A 372 -15.70 24.48 -30.36
#